data_AF-A0A7S2G3D7-F1
#
_entry.id   AF-A0A7S2G3D7-F1
#
_cell.length_a   1.000
_cell.length_b   1.000
_cell.length_c   1.000
_cell.angle_alpha   90.00
_cell.angle_beta   90.00
_cell.angle_gamma   90.00
#
_symmetry.space_group_name_H-M   'P 1'
#
loop_
_entity.id
_entity.type
_entity.pdbx_description
1 polymer ?
#
loop_
_entity_poly.entity_id
_entity_poly.type
_entity_poly.pdbx_seq_one_letter_code
_entity_poly.pdbx_strand_id
1 'polypeptide(L)'
;FCVHTLVTQNRLLIPGNPALGVVKYAGRYCVFASERAMAEFCAEPDRFFGGVREVCYRFPELIHLLRIHEDFPKSSLLSILGSTSGGQAPTQADVTTETPLHFEESHIDKNYEWNEWSMRREALHMADIRRKATSATQTALSHLRRENESQVYLPKEVGTNTAVNRG
;
A
#
# COMPACT_ATOMS: atom_id res chain seq x y z
N PHE A 1 14.31 1.08 -22.83
CA PHE A 1 14.32 1.96 -21.64
C PHE A 1 15.70 2.54 -21.45
N CYS A 2 15.80 3.65 -20.71
CA CYS A 2 17.08 4.27 -20.39
C CYS A 2 17.95 3.34 -19.53
N VAL A 3 19.12 2.95 -20.06
CA VAL A 3 20.03 2.00 -19.40
C VAL A 3 20.62 2.61 -18.13
N HIS A 4 20.97 3.90 -18.20
CA HIS A 4 21.56 4.64 -17.09
C HIS A 4 20.63 4.75 -15.88
N THR A 5 19.36 5.09 -16.09
CA THR A 5 18.38 5.26 -14.99
C THR A 5 18.04 3.93 -14.35
N LEU A 6 18.07 2.85 -15.12
CA LEU A 6 17.83 1.50 -14.61
C LEU A 6 18.85 1.11 -13.54
N VAL A 7 20.12 1.46 -13.74
CA VAL A 7 21.22 1.17 -12.79
C VAL A 7 21.29 2.22 -11.67
N THR A 8 21.17 3.50 -12.02
CA THR A 8 21.44 4.61 -11.09
C THR A 8 20.25 4.93 -10.17
N GLN A 9 19.02 4.75 -10.66
CA GLN A 9 17.79 5.15 -9.98
C GLN A 9 16.93 3.94 -9.60
N ASN A 10 17.52 2.94 -8.93
CA ASN A 10 16.79 1.80 -8.37
C ASN A 10 15.77 1.16 -9.34
N ARG A 11 16.20 0.80 -10.56
CA ARG A 11 15.38 0.09 -11.56
C ARG A 11 14.26 0.93 -12.18
N LEU A 12 14.36 2.25 -12.11
CA LEU A 12 13.37 3.13 -12.71
C LEU A 12 13.42 3.03 -14.25
N LEU A 13 12.31 2.55 -14.79
CA LEU A 13 12.10 2.37 -16.23
C LEU A 13 11.60 3.68 -16.85
N ILE A 14 12.53 4.50 -17.30
CA ILE A 14 12.21 5.72 -18.04
C ILE A 14 12.32 5.44 -19.55
N PRO A 15 11.31 5.80 -20.36
CA PRO A 15 11.45 5.75 -21.81
C PRO A 15 12.60 6.66 -22.26
N GLY A 16 13.34 6.24 -23.30
CA GLY A 16 14.37 7.10 -23.87
C GLY A 16 13.73 8.28 -24.60
N ASN A 17 14.40 9.44 -24.58
CA ASN A 17 14.00 10.60 -25.36
C ASN A 17 14.44 10.41 -26.83
N PRO A 18 13.52 10.34 -27.80
CA PRO A 18 13.86 10.14 -29.21
C PRO A 18 14.77 11.23 -29.79
N ALA A 19 14.72 12.45 -29.23
CA ALA A 19 15.54 13.58 -29.71
C ALA A 19 17.05 13.39 -29.45
N LEU A 20 17.42 12.57 -28.46
CA LEU A 20 18.82 12.27 -28.15
C LEU A 20 19.41 11.17 -29.04
N GLY A 21 18.57 10.50 -29.84
CA GLY A 21 18.98 9.40 -30.69
C GLY A 21 19.28 8.10 -29.93
N VAL A 22 20.08 7.25 -30.56
CA VAL A 22 20.40 5.89 -30.09
C VAL A 22 21.92 5.69 -30.12
N VAL A 23 22.48 5.16 -29.04
CA VAL A 23 23.89 4.78 -28.98
C VAL A 23 24.02 3.29 -29.23
N LYS A 24 24.89 2.90 -30.16
CA LYS A 24 25.17 1.49 -30.44
C LYS A 24 26.43 1.06 -29.68
N TYR A 25 26.31 0.06 -28.82
CA TYR A 25 27.44 -0.50 -28.06
C TYR A 25 27.29 -2.02 -27.91
N ALA A 26 28.38 -2.79 -28.09
CA ALA A 26 28.39 -4.26 -28.00
C ALA A 26 27.26 -4.96 -28.77
N GLY A 27 26.94 -4.46 -29.97
CA GLY A 27 25.86 -5.00 -30.81
C GLY A 27 24.43 -4.63 -30.37
N ARG A 28 24.28 -3.83 -29.30
CA ARG A 28 22.99 -3.41 -28.74
C ARG A 28 22.74 -1.93 -28.99
N TYR A 29 21.47 -1.58 -29.06
CA TYR A 29 20.98 -0.23 -29.25
C TYR A 29 20.44 0.32 -27.93
N CYS A 30 21.13 1.30 -27.37
CA CYS A 30 20.82 1.92 -26.09
C CYS A 30 20.19 3.29 -26.29
N VAL A 31 19.14 3.56 -25.52
CA VAL A 31 18.44 4.85 -25.52
C VAL A 31 18.61 5.53 -24.16
N PHE A 32 18.51 6.86 -24.10
CA PHE A 32 18.72 7.63 -22.87
C PHE A 32 17.63 8.66 -22.64
N ALA A 33 17.34 8.95 -21.38
CA ALA A 33 16.34 9.96 -21.00
C ALA A 33 16.92 11.40 -21.00
N SER A 34 18.22 11.55 -20.75
CA SER A 34 18.91 12.84 -20.70
C SER A 34 20.29 12.77 -21.36
N GLU A 35 20.79 13.91 -21.82
CA GLU A 35 22.13 14.02 -22.41
C GLU A 35 23.22 13.67 -21.39
N ARG A 36 23.05 14.08 -20.13
CA ARG A 36 23.96 13.72 -19.04
C ARG A 36 24.06 12.20 -18.85
N ALA A 37 22.92 11.50 -18.88
CA ALA A 37 22.90 10.04 -18.75
C ALA A 37 23.62 9.36 -19.93
N MET A 38 23.49 9.91 -21.14
CA MET A 38 24.22 9.44 -22.32
C MET A 38 25.73 9.70 -22.19
N ALA A 39 26.14 10.89 -21.75
CA ALA A 39 27.55 11.23 -21.57
C ALA A 39 28.22 10.36 -20.50
N GLU A 40 27.56 10.14 -19.36
CA GLU A 40 28.05 9.25 -18.30
C GLU A 40 28.15 7.79 -18.79
N PHE A 41 27.19 7.33 -19.60
CA PHE A 41 27.26 6.01 -20.22
C PHE A 41 28.41 5.89 -21.22
N CYS A 42 28.65 6.90 -22.05
CA CYS A 42 29.75 6.90 -23.02
C CYS A 42 31.13 6.92 -22.35
N ALA A 43 31.24 7.46 -21.12
CA ALA A 43 32.49 7.44 -20.37
C ALA A 43 32.86 6.04 -19.86
N GLU A 44 31.89 5.26 -19.39
CA GLU A 44 32.14 3.91 -18.83
C GLU A 44 30.97 2.94 -19.13
N PRO A 45 30.83 2.47 -20.37
CA PRO A 45 29.66 1.68 -20.79
C PRO A 45 29.59 0.31 -20.11
N ASP A 46 30.73 -0.34 -19.88
CA ASP A 46 30.82 -1.68 -19.27
C ASP A 46 30.22 -1.71 -17.86
N ARG A 47 30.42 -0.65 -17.08
CA ARG A 47 29.84 -0.52 -15.74
C ARG A 47 28.32 -0.58 -15.78
N PHE A 48 27.69 0.07 -16.75
CA PHE A 48 26.23 0.06 -16.87
C PHE A 48 25.73 -1.32 -17.30
N PHE A 49 26.37 -2.00 -18.24
CA PHE A 49 25.99 -3.37 -18.61
C PHE A 49 26.14 -4.36 -17.44
N GLY A 50 27.23 -4.26 -16.68
CA GLY A 50 27.41 -5.04 -15.45
C GLY A 50 26.31 -4.73 -14.42
N GLY A 51 26.00 -3.45 -14.22
CA GLY A 51 24.93 -3.01 -13.32
C GLY A 51 23.53 -3.50 -13.74
N VAL A 52 23.23 -3.52 -15.04
CA VAL A 52 21.98 -4.10 -15.55
C VAL A 52 21.90 -5.59 -15.22
N ARG A 53 23.01 -6.33 -15.37
CA ARG A 53 23.04 -7.75 -15.02
C ARG A 53 22.78 -7.99 -13.53
N GLU A 54 23.45 -7.24 -12.66
CA GLU A 54 23.23 -7.31 -11.20
C GLU A 54 21.78 -6.99 -10.82
N VAL A 55 21.20 -5.96 -11.43
CA VAL A 55 19.79 -5.62 -11.24
C VAL A 55 18.88 -6.78 -11.65
N CYS A 56 19.17 -7.45 -12.76
CA CYS A 56 18.37 -8.56 -13.26
C CYS A 56 18.55 -9.85 -12.44
N TYR A 57 19.72 -10.07 -11.83
CA TYR A 57 19.91 -11.18 -10.87
C TYR A 57 19.08 -10.96 -9.59
N ARG A 58 18.96 -9.72 -9.14
CA ARG A 58 18.15 -9.38 -7.96
C ARG A 58 16.65 -9.33 -8.26
N PHE A 59 16.27 -9.02 -9.50
CA PHE A 59 14.90 -8.88 -9.97
C PHE A 59 14.71 -9.60 -11.32
N PRO A 60 14.50 -10.93 -11.29
CA PRO A 60 14.39 -11.75 -12.50
C PRO A 60 13.26 -11.33 -13.45
N GLU A 61 12.22 -10.66 -12.96
CA GLU A 61 11.12 -10.13 -13.77
C GLU A 61 11.60 -9.14 -14.86
N LEU A 62 12.70 -8.43 -14.60
CA LEU A 62 13.28 -7.49 -15.55
C LEU A 62 13.93 -8.19 -16.75
N ILE A 63 14.39 -9.43 -16.61
CA ILE A 63 14.96 -10.21 -17.72
C ILE A 63 13.90 -10.37 -18.82
N HIS A 64 12.67 -10.67 -18.40
CA HIS A 64 11.55 -10.84 -19.32
C HIS A 64 11.08 -9.51 -19.90
N LEU A 65 10.89 -8.50 -19.04
CA LEU A 65 10.41 -7.19 -19.46
C LEU A 65 11.36 -6.50 -20.45
N LEU A 66 12.67 -6.64 -20.26
CA LEU A 66 13.70 -6.07 -21.13
C LEU A 66 14.07 -6.99 -22.30
N ARG A 67 13.54 -8.22 -22.33
CA ARG A 67 13.80 -9.25 -23.35
C ARG A 67 15.30 -9.58 -23.52
N ILE A 68 16.05 -9.61 -22.42
CA ILE A 68 17.52 -9.84 -22.43
C ILE A 68 17.89 -11.30 -22.14
N HIS A 69 17.04 -12.26 -22.53
CA HIS A 69 17.23 -13.69 -22.24
C HIS A 69 18.56 -14.26 -22.73
N GLU A 70 19.14 -13.72 -23.80
CA GLU A 70 20.43 -14.18 -24.33
C GLU A 70 21.60 -13.96 -23.36
N ASP A 71 21.51 -12.97 -22.47
CA ASP A 71 22.52 -12.75 -21.42
C ASP A 71 22.42 -13.76 -20.27
N PHE A 72 21.31 -14.50 -20.17
CA PHE A 72 21.00 -15.37 -19.04
C PHE A 72 20.58 -16.78 -19.50
N PRO A 73 21.53 -17.59 -20.02
CA PRO A 73 21.22 -18.93 -20.56
C PRO A 73 20.70 -19.92 -19.51
N LYS A 74 20.95 -19.68 -18.22
CA LYS A 74 20.48 -20.51 -17.10
C LYS A 74 19.16 -20.04 -16.49
N SER A 75 18.66 -18.88 -16.88
CA SER A 75 17.39 -18.35 -16.37
C SER A 75 16.25 -18.87 -17.25
N SER A 76 15.92 -20.16 -17.10
CA SER A 76 14.78 -20.71 -17.83
C SER A 76 13.51 -20.00 -17.38
N LEU A 77 12.71 -19.56 -18.36
CA LEU A 77 11.44 -18.86 -18.15
C LEU A 77 10.53 -19.62 -17.16
N LEU A 78 10.55 -20.95 -17.24
CA LEU A 78 9.88 -21.89 -16.34
C LEU A 78 10.38 -21.83 -14.90
N SER A 79 11.70 -21.72 -14.68
CA SER A 79 12.27 -21.62 -13.34
C SER A 79 11.97 -20.28 -12.69
N ILE A 80 11.97 -19.18 -13.45
CA ILE A 80 11.67 -17.83 -12.92
C ILE A 80 10.18 -17.72 -12.60
N LEU A 81 9.30 -18.08 -13.53
CA LEU A 81 7.84 -18.03 -13.34
C LEU A 81 7.36 -18.99 -12.24
N GLY A 82 8.03 -20.11 -12.02
CA GLY A 82 7.73 -21.03 -10.92
C GLY A 82 8.23 -20.57 -9.54
N SER A 83 9.12 -19.58 -9.47
CA SER A 83 9.71 -19.12 -8.20
C SER A 83 9.00 -17.92 -7.58
N THR A 84 8.40 -17.03 -8.40
CA THR A 84 7.82 -15.76 -7.92
C THR A 84 6.29 -15.78 -7.78
N SER A 85 5.64 -16.83 -8.27
CA SER A 85 4.19 -17.02 -8.22
C SER A 85 3.89 -18.44 -8.67
N GLY A 86 2.71 -18.99 -8.41
CA GLY A 86 2.21 -20.20 -9.08
C GLY A 86 2.01 -20.00 -10.59
N GLY A 87 3.05 -19.58 -11.31
CA GLY A 87 3.08 -19.30 -12.74
C GLY A 87 3.13 -20.59 -13.53
N GLN A 88 2.00 -21.29 -13.55
CA GLN A 88 1.67 -22.16 -14.67
C GLN A 88 1.77 -21.30 -15.95
N ALA A 89 2.28 -21.89 -17.04
CA ALA A 89 2.08 -21.36 -18.40
C ALA A 89 0.61 -20.93 -18.55
N PRO A 90 0.25 -19.92 -19.35
CA PRO A 90 -1.14 -19.45 -19.42
C PRO A 90 -2.05 -20.63 -19.76
N THR A 91 -2.64 -21.23 -18.73
CA THR A 91 -3.61 -22.30 -18.86
C THR A 91 -4.83 -21.58 -19.36
N GLN A 92 -5.29 -21.94 -20.57
CA GLN A 92 -6.65 -21.61 -20.94
C GLN A 92 -7.53 -22.22 -19.85
N ALA A 93 -8.07 -21.36 -19.00
CA ALA A 93 -9.03 -21.73 -17.99
C ALA A 93 -10.39 -21.35 -18.56
N ASP A 94 -11.31 -22.30 -18.62
CA ASP A 94 -12.69 -22.01 -18.92
C ASP A 94 -13.26 -21.14 -17.80
N VAL A 95 -13.61 -19.90 -18.15
CA VAL A 95 -14.30 -18.98 -17.25
C VAL A 95 -15.76 -18.99 -17.66
N THR A 96 -16.58 -19.74 -16.93
CA THR A 96 -18.03 -19.63 -16.98
C THR A 96 -18.46 -18.44 -16.15
N THR A 97 -19.22 -17.52 -16.77
CA THR A 97 -19.89 -16.44 -16.05
C THR A 97 -21.31 -16.90 -15.79
N GLU A 98 -21.59 -17.35 -14.57
CA GLU A 98 -22.97 -17.59 -14.14
C GLU A 98 -23.64 -16.25 -13.85
N THR A 99 -24.82 -16.02 -14.41
CA THR A 99 -25.66 -14.90 -13.99
C THR A 99 -26.08 -15.13 -12.54
N PRO A 100 -25.88 -14.18 -11.61
CA PRO A 100 -26.38 -14.32 -10.25
C PRO A 100 -27.87 -14.66 -10.29
N LEU A 101 -28.26 -15.81 -9.72
CA LEU A 101 -29.66 -16.24 -9.65
C LEU A 101 -30.51 -15.30 -8.77
N HIS A 102 -29.86 -14.56 -7.88
CA HIS A 102 -30.47 -13.62 -6.95
C HIS A 102 -29.71 -12.30 -7.00
N PHE A 103 -30.12 -11.39 -7.88
CA PHE A 103 -29.69 -10.00 -7.77
C PHE A 103 -30.29 -9.41 -6.49
N GLU A 104 -29.51 -8.68 -5.71
CA GLU A 104 -30.06 -7.86 -4.63
C GLU A 104 -30.87 -6.72 -5.29
N GLU A 105 -32.19 -6.85 -5.29
CA GLU A 105 -33.11 -5.93 -5.97
C GLU A 105 -33.08 -4.51 -5.37
N SER A 106 -32.68 -4.39 -4.10
CA SER A 106 -32.49 -3.10 -3.42
C SER A 106 -31.49 -3.23 -2.27
N HIS A 107 -30.51 -2.33 -2.24
CA HIS A 107 -29.57 -2.19 -1.12
C HIS A 107 -29.72 -0.77 -0.56
N ILE A 108 -30.64 -0.60 0.40
CA ILE A 108 -30.77 0.64 1.16
C ILE A 108 -29.90 0.52 2.41
N ASP A 109 -28.73 1.17 2.35
CA ASP A 109 -27.86 1.30 3.51
C ASP A 109 -28.46 2.32 4.49
N LYS A 110 -28.88 1.84 5.66
CA LYS A 110 -29.47 2.66 6.73
C LYS A 110 -28.43 3.54 7.43
N ASN A 111 -27.14 3.22 7.28
CA ASN A 111 -26.03 3.97 7.84
C ASN A 111 -25.37 4.88 6.79
N TYR A 112 -25.97 4.99 5.60
CA TYR A 112 -25.45 5.85 4.55
C TYR A 112 -25.57 7.32 4.95
N GLU A 113 -24.44 8.01 4.98
CA GLU A 113 -24.34 9.43 5.25
C GLU A 113 -23.60 10.10 4.08
N TRP A 114 -24.27 11.01 3.39
CA TRP A 114 -23.67 11.73 2.25
C TRP A 114 -22.79 12.90 2.71
N ASN A 115 -23.00 13.39 3.94
CA ASN A 115 -22.30 14.55 4.47
C ASN A 115 -20.94 14.15 5.06
N GLU A 116 -19.88 14.59 4.40
CA GLU A 116 -18.50 14.33 4.84
C GLU A 116 -18.21 14.83 6.26
N TRP A 117 -18.80 15.95 6.68
CA TRP A 117 -18.59 16.49 8.02
C TRP A 117 -19.26 15.65 9.11
N SER A 118 -20.38 15.00 8.80
CA SER A 118 -21.01 14.04 9.72
C SER A 118 -20.13 12.80 9.88
N MET A 119 -19.65 12.23 8.76
CA MET A 119 -18.74 11.09 8.79
C MET A 119 -17.43 11.38 9.53
N ARG A 120 -16.83 12.57 9.32
CA ARG A 120 -15.61 12.98 10.04
C ARG A 120 -15.84 13.12 11.54
N ARG A 121 -16.98 13.67 11.97
CA ARG A 121 -17.32 13.77 13.40
C ARG A 121 -17.51 12.39 14.03
N GLU A 122 -18.20 11.48 13.35
CA GLU A 122 -18.41 10.11 13.83
C GLU A 122 -17.09 9.34 13.94
N ALA A 123 -16.21 9.45 12.93
CA ALA A 123 -14.90 8.83 12.96
C ALA A 123 -14.03 9.36 14.12
N LEU A 124 -14.05 10.67 14.37
CA LEU A 124 -13.35 11.28 15.52
C LEU A 124 -13.94 10.80 16.86
N HIS A 125 -15.26 10.69 16.95
CA HIS A 125 -15.93 10.18 18.15
C HIS A 125 -15.54 8.72 18.44
N MET A 126 -15.54 7.86 17.41
CA MET A 126 -15.11 6.47 17.53
C MET A 126 -13.63 6.34 17.88
N ALA A 127 -12.77 7.20 17.33
CA ALA A 127 -11.36 7.26 17.71
C ALA A 127 -11.18 7.67 19.18
N ASP A 128 -11.97 8.63 19.66
CA ASP A 128 -11.97 9.05 21.07
C ASP A 128 -12.43 7.92 21.99
N ILE A 129 -13.52 7.20 21.65
CA ILE A 129 -13.96 6.01 22.38
C ILE A 129 -12.85 4.94 22.42
N ARG A 130 -12.19 4.65 21.29
CA ARG A 130 -11.10 3.67 21.24
C ARG A 130 -9.88 4.08 22.08
N ARG A 131 -9.63 5.38 22.22
CA ARG A 131 -8.54 5.93 23.03
C ARG A 131 -8.92 6.06 24.50
N LYS A 132 -10.20 6.09 24.82
CA LYS A 132 -10.75 5.95 26.18
C LYS A 132 -10.61 4.51 26.63
N ALA A 133 -9.39 4.10 26.95
CA ALA A 133 -9.15 2.93 27.77
C ALA A 133 -9.72 3.20 29.16
N THR A 134 -10.61 2.35 29.63
CA THR A 134 -11.11 2.41 31.01
C THR A 134 -9.94 2.17 31.98
N SER A 135 -9.33 3.25 32.45
CA SER A 135 -8.27 3.24 33.47
C SER A 135 -8.75 2.68 34.82
N ALA A 136 -10.06 2.50 35.00
CA ALA A 136 -10.67 2.01 36.22
C ALA A 136 -11.81 1.04 35.89
N THR A 137 -11.49 -0.07 35.23
CA THR A 137 -12.39 -1.23 35.29
C THR A 137 -11.90 -2.11 36.43
N GLN A 138 -12.72 -2.22 37.47
CA GLN A 138 -12.56 -3.24 38.48
C GLN A 138 -12.42 -4.61 37.80
N THR A 139 -11.22 -5.21 37.87
CA THR A 139 -10.97 -6.59 37.47
C THR A 139 -11.74 -7.56 38.36
N ALA A 140 -12.02 -8.79 37.92
CA ALA A 140 -12.67 -9.82 38.77
C ALA A 140 -11.96 -10.02 40.14
N LEU A 141 -10.68 -9.68 40.25
CA LEU A 141 -9.87 -9.70 41.48
C LEU A 141 -10.16 -8.56 42.47
N SER A 142 -10.75 -7.43 42.03
CA SER A 142 -11.08 -6.30 42.91
C SER A 142 -12.47 -6.40 43.54
N HIS A 143 -13.29 -7.35 43.09
CA HIS A 143 -14.68 -7.55 43.52
C HIS A 143 -14.83 -8.01 44.99
N LEU A 144 -13.72 -8.46 45.62
CA LEU A 144 -13.66 -8.96 47.01
C LEU A 144 -12.80 -8.08 47.94
N ARG A 145 -12.34 -6.90 47.49
CA ARG A 145 -11.61 -5.98 48.37
C ARG A 145 -12.59 -5.31 49.33
N ARG A 146 -12.42 -5.59 50.62
CA ARG A 146 -13.28 -5.14 51.73
C ARG A 146 -13.27 -3.62 51.94
N GLU A 147 -12.25 -2.93 51.47
CA GLU A 147 -12.12 -1.47 51.50
C GLU A 147 -12.28 -0.91 50.09
N ASN A 148 -13.53 -0.80 49.63
CA ASN A 148 -13.86 0.00 48.46
C ASN A 148 -14.75 1.16 48.93
N GLU A 149 -14.16 2.10 49.64
CA GLU A 149 -14.85 3.33 50.02
C GLU A 149 -14.86 4.26 48.81
N SER A 150 -16.03 4.43 48.19
CA SER A 150 -16.22 5.50 47.21
C SER A 150 -16.46 6.81 47.95
N GLN A 151 -15.59 7.80 47.74
CA GLN A 151 -15.88 9.16 48.17
C GLN A 151 -17.08 9.68 47.37
N VAL A 152 -18.22 9.83 48.05
CA VAL A 152 -19.42 10.44 47.49
C VAL A 152 -19.38 11.94 47.76
N TYR A 153 -19.46 12.75 46.71
CA TYR A 153 -19.72 14.17 46.83
C TYR A 153 -21.23 14.36 47.00
N LEU A 154 -21.68 14.57 48.24
CA LEU A 154 -23.09 14.86 48.51
C LEU A 154 -23.46 16.21 47.89
N PRO A 155 -24.64 16.33 47.23
CA PRO A 155 -25.14 17.62 46.79
C PRO A 155 -25.18 18.61 47.95
N LYS A 156 -24.67 19.83 47.75
CA LYS A 156 -24.78 20.88 48.76
C LYS A 156 -26.26 21.20 48.97
N GLU A 157 -26.69 21.26 50.23
CA GLU A 157 -28.04 21.72 50.53
C GLU A 157 -28.19 23.18 50.11
N VAL A 158 -29.11 23.42 49.17
CA VAL A 158 -29.53 24.76 48.76
C VAL A 158 -30.88 25.03 49.40
N GLY A 159 -30.85 25.69 50.56
CA GLY A 159 -32.06 26.21 51.20
C GLY A 159 -32.60 27.39 50.39
N THR A 160 -33.81 27.26 49.85
CA THR A 160 -34.52 28.37 49.20
C THR A 160 -35.54 28.92 50.18
N ASN A 161 -35.38 30.18 50.59
CA ASN A 161 -36.21 30.81 51.64
C ASN A 161 -37.52 31.45 51.12
N THR A 162 -38.03 31.03 49.97
CA THR A 162 -39.29 31.53 49.42
C THR A 162 -40.32 30.42 49.34
N ALA A 163 -41.19 30.36 50.35
CA ALA A 163 -42.46 29.67 50.23
C ALA A 163 -43.37 30.50 49.30
N VAL A 164 -43.67 29.98 48.11
CA VAL A 164 -44.76 30.53 47.31
C VAL A 164 -46.06 30.09 47.96
N ASN A 165 -46.63 30.99 48.77
CA ASN A 165 -47.97 30.82 49.33
C ASN A 165 -48.98 30.89 48.17
N ARG A 166 -49.61 29.75 47.86
CA ARG A 166 -50.80 29.71 47.02
C ARG A 166 -52.00 29.80 47.97
N GLY A 167 -52.48 31.02 48.15
CA GLY A 167 -53.78 31.28 48.77
C GLY A 167 -54.93 30.66 47.99
#